data_AF-A0A8J1XXN1-F1
#
_entry.id   AF-A0A8J1XXN1-F1
#
_cell.length_a   1.000
_cell.length_b   1.000
_cell.length_c   1.000
_cell.angle_alpha   90.00
_cell.angle_beta   90.00
_cell.angle_gamma   90.00
#
_symmetry.space_group_name_H-M   'P 1'
#
loop_
_entity.id
_entity.type
_entity.pdbx_description
1 polymer ?
#
loop_
_entity_poly.entity_id
_entity_poly.type
_entity_poly.pdbx_seq_one_letter_code
_entity_poly.pdbx_strand_id
1 'polypeptide(L)'
;MSNRLQSTILLMENRKKQMKDIPRIWFRKKATLIFALDIDKDGILSYEDAMTVVDRIIKSANLKGAASDNIIQFFRKFMTGYDQANPGIYEKTWEVQLLEVWSTLNSEVVSERLKALHGKLFQTLDFNSDGFIHFSEYIHWWKALGLDPSLARLQFDYMDTDHDGRITEKEFVDAALDYEYNCDNDTKNRFYGPLVDF
;
A
#
# COMPACT_ATOMS: atom_id res chain seq x y z
N MET A 1 19.11 11.18 -35.40
CA MET A 1 18.57 10.70 -34.10
C MET A 1 17.06 10.85 -34.16
N SER A 2 16.30 9.78 -33.91
CA SER A 2 14.85 9.70 -34.13
C SER A 2 14.07 10.64 -33.20
N ASN A 3 13.02 11.31 -33.73
CA ASN A 3 12.08 12.17 -32.97
C ASN A 3 11.53 11.48 -31.71
N ARG A 4 11.43 10.14 -31.73
CA ARG A 4 10.95 9.34 -30.58
C ARG A 4 11.94 9.36 -29.41
N LEU A 5 13.25 9.35 -29.69
CA LEU A 5 14.28 9.38 -28.64
C LEU A 5 14.33 10.75 -27.95
N GLN A 6 14.22 11.83 -28.73
CA GLN A 6 14.17 13.21 -28.20
C GLN A 6 12.88 13.45 -27.39
N SER A 7 11.73 12.94 -27.83
CA SER A 7 10.49 13.02 -27.04
C SER A 7 10.59 12.25 -25.73
N THR A 8 11.22 11.08 -25.72
CA THR A 8 11.42 10.29 -24.48
C THR A 8 12.36 11.00 -23.50
N ILE A 9 13.47 11.58 -23.98
CA ILE A 9 14.42 12.32 -23.15
C ILE A 9 13.75 13.55 -22.52
N LEU A 10 13.02 14.34 -23.32
CA LEU A 10 12.30 15.53 -22.83
C LEU A 10 11.22 15.15 -21.80
N LEU A 11 10.52 14.04 -22.00
CA LEU A 11 9.56 13.52 -21.05
C LEU A 11 10.23 13.16 -19.71
N MET A 12 11.39 12.48 -19.77
CA MET A 12 12.17 12.13 -18.58
C MET A 12 12.72 13.37 -17.85
N GLU A 13 13.19 14.38 -18.57
CA GLU A 13 13.67 15.64 -17.97
C GLU A 13 12.54 16.42 -17.28
N ASN A 14 11.36 16.51 -17.92
CA ASN A 14 10.19 17.15 -17.32
C ASN A 14 9.71 16.40 -16.07
N ARG A 15 9.70 15.05 -16.10
CA ARG A 15 9.38 14.23 -14.93
C ARG A 15 10.38 14.45 -13.79
N LYS A 16 11.68 14.44 -14.08
CA LYS A 16 12.72 14.75 -13.08
C LYS A 16 12.51 16.13 -12.47
N LYS A 17 12.08 17.13 -13.25
CA LYS A 17 11.77 18.46 -12.73
C LYS A 17 10.56 18.46 -11.80
N GLN A 18 9.48 17.75 -12.14
CA GLN A 18 8.29 17.60 -11.30
C GLN A 18 8.59 16.87 -9.98
N MET A 19 9.53 15.93 -9.99
CA MET A 19 9.93 15.20 -8.79
C MET A 19 10.76 16.04 -7.79
N LYS A 20 11.34 17.17 -8.21
CA LYS A 20 12.21 18.00 -7.34
C LYS A 20 11.47 18.67 -6.18
N ASP A 21 10.18 18.95 -6.36
CA ASP A 21 9.36 19.65 -5.37
C ASP A 21 8.66 18.68 -4.40
N ILE A 22 8.82 17.37 -4.61
CA ILE A 22 8.27 16.32 -3.76
C ILE A 22 9.15 16.16 -2.51
N PRO A 23 8.60 16.25 -1.28
CA PRO A 23 9.36 16.03 -0.06
C PRO A 23 10.06 14.68 -0.06
N ARG A 24 11.36 14.66 0.29
CA ARG A 24 12.17 13.43 0.29
C ARG A 24 11.55 12.31 1.13
N ILE A 25 10.97 12.66 2.28
CA ILE A 25 10.30 11.69 3.15
C ILE A 25 9.08 11.04 2.49
N TRP A 26 8.30 11.82 1.72
CA TRP A 26 7.17 11.28 0.97
C TRP A 26 7.65 10.26 -0.05
N PHE A 27 8.73 10.58 -0.77
CA PHE A 27 9.34 9.63 -1.71
C PHE A 27 9.83 8.36 -1.00
N ARG A 28 10.47 8.47 0.17
CA ARG A 28 10.91 7.30 0.97
C ARG A 28 9.74 6.41 1.37
N LYS A 29 8.61 6.99 1.79
CA LYS A 29 7.38 6.23 2.08
C LYS A 29 6.89 5.49 0.83
N LYS A 30 6.85 6.17 -0.30
CA LYS A 30 6.38 5.55 -1.54
C LYS A 30 7.30 4.45 -2.04
N ALA A 31 8.61 4.67 -2.03
CA ALA A 31 9.58 3.63 -2.30
C ALA A 31 9.38 2.42 -1.36
N THR A 32 9.21 2.65 -0.05
CA THR A 32 8.98 1.58 0.94
C THR A 32 7.71 0.78 0.64
N LEU A 33 6.60 1.45 0.30
CA LEU A 33 5.36 0.81 -0.11
C LEU A 33 5.59 -0.09 -1.35
N ILE A 34 6.27 0.43 -2.37
CA ILE A 34 6.56 -0.32 -3.60
C ILE A 34 7.46 -1.51 -3.27
N PHE A 35 8.54 -1.33 -2.52
CA PHE A 35 9.43 -2.44 -2.14
C PHE A 35 8.73 -3.52 -1.31
N ALA A 36 7.69 -3.18 -0.54
CA ALA A 36 6.90 -4.15 0.21
C ALA A 36 5.88 -4.90 -0.67
N LEU A 37 5.34 -4.24 -1.70
CA LEU A 37 4.22 -4.76 -2.51
C LEU A 37 4.62 -5.34 -3.86
N ASP A 38 5.70 -4.85 -4.49
CA ASP A 38 6.31 -5.43 -5.69
C ASP A 38 7.05 -6.72 -5.25
N ILE A 39 6.44 -7.88 -5.46
CA ILE A 39 6.92 -9.13 -4.91
C ILE A 39 8.00 -9.74 -5.79
N ASP A 40 7.82 -9.70 -7.11
CA ASP A 40 8.76 -10.29 -8.07
C ASP A 40 9.88 -9.34 -8.49
N LYS A 41 9.82 -8.07 -8.07
CA LYS A 41 10.84 -7.03 -8.28
C LYS A 41 10.96 -6.58 -9.74
N ASP A 42 9.87 -6.64 -10.49
CA ASP A 42 9.84 -6.20 -11.89
C ASP A 42 9.62 -4.67 -12.05
N GLY A 43 9.35 -3.96 -10.94
CA GLY A 43 9.11 -2.52 -10.92
C GLY A 43 7.67 -2.11 -11.25
N ILE A 44 6.75 -3.07 -11.29
CA ILE A 44 5.33 -2.90 -11.52
C ILE A 44 4.59 -3.45 -10.30
N LEU A 45 3.51 -2.79 -9.88
CA LEU A 45 2.61 -3.35 -8.86
C LEU A 45 1.49 -4.08 -9.58
N SER A 46 1.67 -5.36 -9.84
CA SER A 46 0.78 -6.16 -10.67
C SER A 46 -0.38 -6.80 -9.89
N TYR A 47 -1.33 -7.37 -10.61
CA TYR A 47 -2.37 -8.20 -10.02
C TYR A 47 -1.77 -9.46 -9.38
N GLU A 48 -0.75 -10.04 -10.02
CA GLU A 48 -0.02 -11.22 -9.58
C GLU A 48 0.72 -10.99 -8.25
N ASP A 49 1.30 -9.81 -8.06
CA ASP A 49 1.92 -9.41 -6.78
C ASP A 49 0.91 -9.44 -5.64
N ALA A 50 -0.23 -8.78 -5.83
CA ALA A 50 -1.29 -8.74 -4.84
C ALA A 50 -1.82 -10.15 -4.52
N MET A 51 -2.03 -10.98 -5.54
CA MET A 51 -2.47 -12.36 -5.32
C MET A 51 -1.40 -13.21 -4.61
N THR A 52 -0.12 -12.91 -4.80
CA THR A 52 0.96 -13.55 -4.04
C THR A 52 0.93 -13.14 -2.56
N VAL A 53 0.65 -11.87 -2.26
CA VAL A 53 0.43 -11.44 -0.86
C VAL A 53 -0.75 -12.19 -0.25
N VAL A 54 -1.88 -12.32 -0.97
CA VAL A 54 -3.05 -13.08 -0.51
C VAL A 54 -2.72 -14.54 -0.21
N ASP A 55 -2.00 -15.20 -1.12
CA ASP A 55 -1.56 -16.59 -0.94
C ASP A 55 -0.67 -16.75 0.31
N ARG A 56 0.25 -15.80 0.53
CA ARG A 56 1.10 -15.77 1.73
C ARG A 56 0.28 -15.57 3.01
N ILE A 57 -0.72 -14.70 3.01
CA ILE A 57 -1.63 -14.51 4.14
C ILE A 57 -2.35 -15.81 4.46
N ILE A 58 -3.00 -16.43 3.47
CA ILE A 58 -3.77 -17.67 3.63
C ILE A 58 -2.89 -18.79 4.19
N LYS A 59 -1.67 -18.95 3.64
CA LYS A 59 -0.70 -19.95 4.11
C LYS A 59 -0.24 -19.65 5.54
N SER A 60 0.07 -18.39 5.84
CA SER A 60 0.59 -18.01 7.15
C SER A 60 -0.46 -18.14 8.25
N ALA A 61 -1.70 -17.76 7.97
CA ALA A 61 -2.84 -17.86 8.88
C ALA A 61 -3.52 -19.24 8.87
N ASN A 62 -3.04 -20.17 8.03
CA ASN A 62 -3.61 -21.52 7.86
C ASN A 62 -5.12 -21.50 7.60
N LEU A 63 -5.58 -20.53 6.80
CA LEU A 63 -6.98 -20.35 6.45
C LEU A 63 -7.40 -21.42 5.43
N LYS A 64 -8.63 -21.94 5.58
CA LYS A 64 -9.17 -23.02 4.74
C LYS A 64 -10.65 -22.81 4.42
N GLY A 65 -11.10 -23.41 3.33
CA GLY A 65 -12.49 -23.41 2.90
C GLY A 65 -13.03 -21.99 2.73
N ALA A 66 -14.23 -21.73 3.27
CA ALA A 66 -14.91 -20.45 3.09
C ALA A 66 -14.07 -19.23 3.51
N ALA A 67 -13.24 -19.35 4.56
CA ALA A 67 -12.40 -18.23 5.02
C ALA A 67 -11.34 -17.83 3.96
N SER A 68 -10.62 -18.81 3.40
CA SER A 68 -9.66 -18.54 2.32
C SER A 68 -10.35 -18.08 1.04
N ASP A 69 -11.49 -18.67 0.71
CA ASP A 69 -12.25 -18.33 -0.50
C ASP A 69 -12.79 -16.89 -0.46
N ASN A 70 -13.26 -16.45 0.72
CA ASN A 70 -13.76 -15.09 0.93
C ASN A 70 -12.66 -14.04 0.70
N ILE A 71 -11.47 -14.25 1.26
CA ILE A 71 -10.34 -13.32 1.08
C ILE A 71 -9.93 -13.27 -0.40
N ILE A 72 -9.82 -14.42 -1.07
CA ILE A 72 -9.47 -14.49 -2.51
C ILE A 72 -10.50 -13.72 -3.34
N GLN A 73 -11.80 -13.95 -3.10
CA GLN A 73 -12.87 -13.30 -3.86
C GLN A 73 -12.92 -11.79 -3.60
N PHE A 74 -12.71 -11.37 -2.36
CA PHE A 74 -12.65 -9.96 -2.01
C PHE A 74 -11.50 -9.27 -2.74
N PHE A 75 -10.27 -9.79 -2.63
CA PHE A 75 -9.10 -9.20 -3.28
C PHE A 75 -9.25 -9.18 -4.81
N ARG A 76 -9.76 -10.26 -5.42
CA ARG A 76 -10.10 -10.28 -6.85
C ARG A 76 -11.01 -9.12 -7.23
N LYS A 77 -12.14 -8.99 -6.53
CA LYS A 77 -13.13 -7.95 -6.81
C LYS A 77 -12.55 -6.55 -6.60
N PHE A 78 -11.74 -6.38 -5.55
CA PHE A 78 -11.04 -5.14 -5.26
C PHE A 78 -10.08 -4.77 -6.38
N MET A 79 -9.17 -5.67 -6.75
CA MET A 79 -8.15 -5.43 -7.77
C MET A 79 -8.77 -5.22 -9.16
N THR A 80 -9.77 -6.01 -9.55
CA THR A 80 -10.51 -5.81 -10.80
C THR A 80 -11.24 -4.46 -10.80
N GLY A 81 -11.89 -4.09 -9.69
CA GLY A 81 -12.58 -2.80 -9.59
C GLY A 81 -11.62 -1.62 -9.63
N TYR A 82 -10.43 -1.76 -9.05
CA TYR A 82 -9.40 -0.72 -9.05
C TYR A 82 -8.82 -0.50 -10.46
N ASP A 83 -8.59 -1.57 -11.23
CA ASP A 83 -8.18 -1.48 -12.63
C ASP A 83 -9.27 -0.90 -13.53
N GLN A 84 -10.53 -1.31 -13.35
CA GLN A 84 -11.66 -0.70 -14.09
C GLN A 84 -11.78 0.81 -13.86
N ALA A 85 -11.50 1.27 -12.63
CA ALA A 85 -11.49 2.69 -12.30
C ALA A 85 -10.21 3.41 -12.79
N ASN A 86 -9.12 2.68 -13.02
CA ASN A 86 -7.83 3.21 -13.43
C ASN A 86 -7.21 2.30 -14.52
N PRO A 87 -7.75 2.30 -15.75
CA PRO A 87 -7.35 1.33 -16.76
C PRO A 87 -5.84 1.33 -17.03
N GLY A 88 -5.23 0.15 -16.99
CA GLY A 88 -3.80 -0.05 -17.24
C GLY A 88 -2.91 0.32 -16.05
N ILE A 89 -3.48 0.48 -14.84
CA ILE A 89 -2.70 0.80 -13.64
C ILE A 89 -1.63 -0.25 -13.34
N TYR A 90 -1.93 -1.53 -13.55
CA TYR A 90 -1.00 -2.65 -13.35
C TYR A 90 0.04 -2.82 -14.46
N GLU A 91 0.10 -1.91 -15.44
CA GLU A 91 1.14 -1.89 -16.48
C GLU A 91 2.06 -0.67 -16.32
N LYS A 92 1.72 0.25 -15.42
CA LYS A 92 2.49 1.46 -15.16
C LYS A 92 3.61 1.17 -14.19
N THR A 93 4.82 1.61 -14.54
CA THR A 93 5.93 1.65 -13.59
C THR A 93 5.58 2.54 -12.41
N TRP A 94 6.15 2.23 -11.26
CA TRP A 94 5.86 2.98 -10.04
C TRP A 94 6.19 4.48 -10.17
N GLU A 95 7.20 4.90 -10.94
CA GLU A 95 7.51 6.33 -11.11
C GLU A 95 6.36 7.10 -11.76
N VAL A 96 5.66 6.47 -12.71
CA VAL A 96 4.48 7.07 -13.34
C VAL A 96 3.37 7.20 -12.32
N GLN A 97 3.13 6.15 -11.54
CA GLN A 97 2.08 6.15 -10.51
C GLN A 97 2.36 7.22 -9.45
N LEU A 98 3.61 7.42 -9.02
CA LEU A 98 3.97 8.43 -8.03
C LEU A 98 3.66 9.85 -8.47
N LEU A 99 3.94 10.18 -9.73
CA LEU A 99 3.65 11.51 -10.27
C LEU A 99 2.16 11.78 -10.36
N GLU A 100 1.39 10.79 -10.80
CA GLU A 100 -0.06 10.86 -10.87
C GLU A 100 -0.67 11.06 -9.48
N VAL A 101 -0.23 10.27 -8.49
CA VAL A 101 -0.66 10.41 -7.09
C VAL A 101 -0.28 11.78 -6.54
N TRP A 102 0.99 12.20 -6.63
CA TRP A 102 1.44 13.49 -6.07
C TRP A 102 0.65 14.67 -6.62
N SER A 103 0.40 14.69 -7.94
CA SER A 103 -0.34 15.78 -8.59
C SER A 103 -1.81 15.87 -8.19
N THR A 104 -2.38 14.81 -7.62
CA THR A 104 -3.81 14.71 -7.28
C THR A 104 -4.07 14.53 -5.79
N LEU A 105 -3.02 14.31 -4.99
CA LEU A 105 -3.08 13.93 -3.57
C LEU A 105 -3.92 14.89 -2.73
N ASN A 106 -3.82 16.19 -2.97
CA ASN A 106 -4.54 17.22 -2.20
C ASN A 106 -5.98 17.47 -2.65
N SER A 107 -6.53 16.67 -3.58
CA SER A 107 -7.93 16.79 -3.99
C SER A 107 -8.85 16.04 -3.04
N GLU A 108 -10.00 16.63 -2.70
CA GLU A 108 -11.01 16.02 -1.84
C GLU A 108 -11.48 14.66 -2.39
N VAL A 109 -11.62 14.56 -3.71
CA VAL A 109 -11.97 13.32 -4.42
C VAL A 109 -10.93 12.22 -4.18
N VAL A 110 -9.63 12.55 -4.17
CA VAL A 110 -8.58 11.55 -3.90
C VAL A 110 -8.56 11.14 -2.44
N SER A 111 -8.76 12.08 -1.51
CA SER A 111 -8.86 11.77 -0.08
C SER A 111 -9.98 10.76 0.21
N GLU A 112 -11.18 10.98 -0.34
CA GLU A 112 -12.30 10.03 -0.16
C GLU A 112 -12.04 8.67 -0.83
N ARG A 113 -11.36 8.66 -1.98
CA ARG A 113 -10.93 7.41 -2.62
C ARG A 113 -9.90 6.65 -1.78
N LEU A 114 -8.93 7.34 -1.18
CA LEU A 114 -7.93 6.73 -0.30
C LEU A 114 -8.56 6.16 0.97
N LYS A 115 -9.52 6.86 1.58
CA LYS A 115 -10.32 6.33 2.70
C LYS A 115 -11.03 5.03 2.31
N ALA A 116 -11.76 5.07 1.18
CA ALA A 116 -12.49 3.90 0.70
C ALA A 116 -11.55 2.73 0.33
N LEU A 117 -10.36 3.02 -0.18
CA LEU A 117 -9.34 2.03 -0.50
C LEU A 117 -8.84 1.32 0.77
N HIS A 118 -8.46 2.10 1.79
CA HIS A 118 -7.93 1.55 3.04
C HIS A 118 -9.00 0.88 3.89
N GLY A 119 -10.24 1.36 3.88
CA GLY A 119 -11.37 0.66 4.52
C GLY A 119 -11.64 -0.71 3.89
N LYS A 120 -11.53 -0.82 2.55
CA LYS A 120 -11.58 -2.13 1.90
C LYS A 120 -10.38 -3.01 2.28
N LEU A 121 -9.18 -2.46 2.38
CA LEU A 121 -8.01 -3.22 2.83
C LEU A 121 -8.19 -3.70 4.27
N PHE A 122 -8.73 -2.88 5.17
CA PHE A 122 -9.06 -3.26 6.55
C PHE A 122 -9.95 -4.52 6.58
N GLN A 123 -11.03 -4.54 5.80
CA GLN A 123 -11.94 -5.69 5.71
C GLN A 123 -11.25 -6.98 5.24
N THR A 124 -10.09 -6.88 4.58
CA THR A 124 -9.32 -8.07 4.20
C THR A 124 -8.42 -8.61 5.29
N LEU A 125 -8.05 -7.76 6.25
CA LEU A 125 -7.16 -8.08 7.35
C LEU A 125 -7.93 -8.52 8.60
N ASP A 126 -9.19 -8.09 8.72
CA ASP A 126 -10.17 -8.59 9.69
C ASP A 126 -10.67 -9.99 9.26
N PHE A 127 -9.92 -11.03 9.60
CA PHE A 127 -10.16 -12.39 9.11
C PHE A 127 -11.39 -13.03 9.75
N ASN A 128 -11.69 -12.69 11.00
CA ASN A 128 -12.85 -13.20 11.72
C ASN A 128 -14.11 -12.35 11.53
N SER A 129 -13.99 -11.19 10.86
CA SER A 129 -15.07 -10.23 10.60
C SER A 129 -15.73 -9.70 11.87
N ASP A 130 -14.94 -9.52 12.93
CA ASP A 130 -15.42 -8.99 14.21
C ASP A 130 -15.40 -7.44 14.27
N GLY A 131 -14.91 -6.81 13.20
CA GLY A 131 -14.79 -5.36 13.09
C GLY A 131 -13.49 -4.80 13.64
N PHE A 132 -12.54 -5.66 13.97
CA PHE A 132 -11.23 -5.28 14.51
C PHE A 132 -10.11 -6.10 13.86
N ILE A 133 -8.91 -5.53 13.82
CA ILE A 133 -7.69 -6.29 13.52
C ILE A 133 -6.96 -6.56 14.82
N HIS A 134 -6.91 -7.83 15.22
CA HIS A 134 -6.10 -8.27 16.35
C HIS A 134 -4.63 -8.42 15.94
N PHE A 135 -3.70 -8.34 16.90
CA PHE A 135 -2.28 -8.56 16.60
C PHE A 135 -2.02 -9.93 15.94
N SER A 136 -2.79 -10.96 16.32
CA SER A 136 -2.75 -12.29 15.71
C SER A 136 -3.10 -12.30 14.22
N GLU A 137 -3.89 -11.33 13.74
CA GLU A 137 -4.26 -11.20 12.33
C GLU A 137 -3.24 -10.30 11.61
N TYR A 138 -2.91 -9.17 12.22
CA TYR A 138 -1.93 -8.21 11.71
C TYR A 138 -0.58 -8.84 11.36
N ILE A 139 -0.07 -9.73 12.21
CA ILE A 139 1.23 -10.37 12.01
C ILE A 139 1.30 -11.19 10.72
N HIS A 140 0.18 -11.74 10.25
CA HIS A 140 0.14 -12.52 9.00
C HIS A 140 0.26 -11.62 7.78
N TRP A 141 -0.38 -10.46 7.80
CA TRP A 141 -0.19 -9.44 6.77
C TRP A 141 1.25 -8.92 6.74
N TRP A 142 1.80 -8.58 7.90
CA TRP A 142 3.18 -8.13 8.03
C TRP A 142 4.19 -9.13 7.45
N LYS A 143 4.02 -10.41 7.77
CA LYS A 143 4.83 -11.51 7.23
C LYS A 143 4.62 -11.70 5.72
N ALA A 144 3.39 -11.54 5.22
CA ALA A 144 3.08 -11.70 3.81
C ALA A 144 3.79 -10.64 2.93
N LEU A 145 3.97 -9.42 3.48
CA LEU A 145 4.78 -8.36 2.88
C LEU A 145 6.30 -8.63 2.98
N GLY A 146 6.73 -9.72 3.63
CA GLY A 146 8.14 -10.05 3.80
C GLY A 146 8.87 -9.16 4.80
N LEU A 147 8.13 -8.46 5.68
CA LEU A 147 8.69 -7.55 6.67
C LEU A 147 9.16 -8.31 7.92
N ASP A 148 10.15 -7.74 8.62
CA ASP A 148 10.71 -8.34 9.84
C ASP A 148 9.63 -8.46 10.93
N PRO A 149 9.23 -9.68 11.34
CA PRO A 149 8.21 -9.89 12.36
C PRO A 149 8.53 -9.25 13.71
N SER A 150 9.81 -9.01 14.02
CA SER A 150 10.23 -8.37 15.28
C SER A 150 9.70 -6.94 15.42
N LEU A 151 9.41 -6.27 14.30
CA LEU A 151 8.91 -4.89 14.24
C LEU A 151 7.39 -4.80 14.18
N ALA A 152 6.69 -5.92 13.96
CA ALA A 152 5.24 -5.92 13.79
C ALA A 152 4.51 -5.37 15.03
N ARG A 153 4.94 -5.76 16.24
CA ARG A 153 4.31 -5.29 17.49
C ARG A 153 4.44 -3.78 17.63
N LEU A 154 5.64 -3.27 17.37
CA LEU A 154 5.89 -1.83 17.43
C LEU A 154 4.98 -1.07 16.46
N GLN A 155 4.80 -1.56 15.23
CA GLN A 155 3.96 -0.90 14.25
C GLN A 155 2.46 -1.03 14.57
N PHE A 156 2.04 -2.18 15.11
CA PHE A 156 0.69 -2.38 15.61
C PHE A 156 0.35 -1.36 16.71
N ASP A 157 1.26 -1.17 17.68
CA ASP A 157 1.09 -0.24 18.81
C ASP A 157 0.98 1.22 18.37
N TYR A 158 1.58 1.57 17.23
CA TYR A 158 1.43 2.91 16.67
C TYR A 158 0.05 3.12 16.03
N MET A 159 -0.58 2.06 15.53
CA MET A 159 -1.92 2.14 14.94
C MET A 159 -3.01 2.04 16.02
N ASP A 160 -2.82 1.21 17.03
CA ASP A 160 -3.69 1.06 18.21
C ASP A 160 -3.56 2.27 19.13
N THR A 161 -4.32 3.33 18.84
CA THR A 161 -4.17 4.65 19.45
C THR A 161 -4.79 4.75 20.84
N ASP A 162 -5.81 3.95 21.12
CA ASP A 162 -6.42 3.88 22.45
C ASP A 162 -5.84 2.76 23.33
N HIS A 163 -4.95 1.94 22.76
CA HIS A 163 -4.21 0.88 23.42
C HIS A 163 -5.10 -0.24 23.99
N ASP A 164 -6.23 -0.50 23.34
CA ASP A 164 -7.15 -1.56 23.75
C ASP A 164 -6.77 -2.96 23.19
N GLY A 165 -5.69 -3.02 22.40
CA GLY A 165 -5.08 -4.25 21.91
C GLY A 165 -5.64 -4.75 20.57
N ARG A 166 -6.48 -3.94 19.92
CA ARG A 166 -7.10 -4.24 18.62
C ARG A 166 -7.22 -2.95 17.81
N ILE A 167 -7.11 -3.04 16.48
CA ILE A 167 -7.16 -1.88 15.60
C ILE A 167 -8.55 -1.77 15.01
N THR A 168 -9.21 -0.63 15.17
CA THR A 168 -10.49 -0.32 14.50
C THR A 168 -10.28 0.09 13.04
N GLU A 169 -11.34 0.03 12.22
CA GLU A 169 -11.29 0.54 10.83
C GLU A 169 -10.85 2.01 10.80
N LYS A 170 -11.34 2.81 11.75
CA LYS A 170 -10.99 4.22 11.87
C LYS A 170 -9.49 4.42 12.10
N GLU A 171 -8.92 3.70 13.07
CA GLU A 171 -7.49 3.79 13.39
C GLU A 171 -6.62 3.34 12.23
N PHE A 172 -7.00 2.24 11.57
CA PHE A 172 -6.29 1.74 10.39
C PHE A 172 -6.29 2.76 9.25
N VAL A 173 -7.46 3.35 8.94
CA VAL A 173 -7.60 4.36 7.89
C VAL A 173 -6.85 5.63 8.27
N ASP A 174 -6.96 6.10 9.52
CA ASP A 174 -6.27 7.31 9.97
C ASP A 174 -4.74 7.13 9.89
N ALA A 175 -4.20 5.99 10.32
CA ALA A 175 -2.79 5.66 10.20
C ALA A 175 -2.33 5.57 8.72
N ALA A 176 -3.16 5.01 7.85
CA ALA A 176 -2.87 4.96 6.43
C ALA A 176 -2.89 6.35 5.78
N LEU A 177 -3.84 7.22 6.13
CA LEU A 177 -3.86 8.60 5.63
C LEU A 177 -2.68 9.41 6.18
N ASP A 178 -2.30 9.25 7.45
CA ASP A 178 -1.08 9.87 7.98
C ASP A 178 0.14 9.42 7.15
N TYR A 179 0.24 8.12 6.85
CA TYR A 179 1.28 7.61 5.94
C TYR A 179 1.21 8.22 4.52
N GLU A 180 0.04 8.61 4.03
CA GLU A 180 -0.10 9.26 2.71
C GLU A 180 0.33 10.73 2.72
N TYR A 181 -0.07 11.50 3.74
CA TYR A 181 0.04 12.96 3.75
C TYR A 181 1.18 13.51 4.60
N ASN A 182 1.56 12.84 5.69
CA ASN A 182 2.48 13.38 6.68
C ASN A 182 3.91 13.45 6.13
N CYS A 183 4.42 14.66 5.90
CA CYS A 183 5.77 14.90 5.39
C CYS A 183 6.76 15.31 6.49
N ASP A 184 6.44 15.04 7.75
CA ASP A 184 7.36 15.21 8.86
C ASP A 184 8.21 13.95 9.04
N ASN A 185 9.40 14.10 9.63
CA ASN A 185 10.28 12.97 9.91
C ASN A 185 9.86 12.26 11.21
N ASP A 186 8.68 11.62 11.18
CA ASP A 186 8.10 10.87 12.30
C ASP A 186 8.37 9.35 12.16
N THR A 187 8.60 8.71 13.30
CA THR A 187 8.60 7.26 13.47
C THR A 187 7.32 6.56 12.99
N LYS A 188 6.19 7.28 12.95
CA LYS A 188 4.89 6.79 12.46
C LYS A 188 4.83 6.51 10.94
N ASN A 189 5.80 7.02 10.18
CA ASN A 189 5.89 6.83 8.73
C ASN A 189 6.35 5.41 8.31
N ARG A 190 5.86 4.36 8.97
CA ARG A 190 6.33 2.98 8.83
C ARG A 190 5.20 1.97 8.64
N PHE A 191 4.07 2.43 8.08
CA PHE A 191 2.89 1.61 7.81
C PHE A 191 3.23 0.32 7.03
N TYR A 192 4.15 0.42 6.05
CA TYR A 192 4.67 -0.71 5.25
C TYR A 192 6.08 -1.16 5.68
N GLY A 193 6.46 -0.91 6.93
CA GLY A 193 7.78 -1.28 7.47
C GLY A 193 8.78 -0.12 7.54
N PRO A 194 10.04 -0.42 7.93
CA PRO A 194 11.12 0.57 7.98
C PRO A 194 11.31 1.28 6.65
N LEU A 195 11.53 2.59 6.70
CA LEU A 195 11.77 3.38 5.50
C LEU A 195 13.04 2.92 4.79
N VAL A 196 12.91 2.59 3.51
CA VAL A 196 14.05 2.28 2.67
C VAL A 196 14.89 3.53 2.39
N ASP A 197 16.18 3.30 2.16
CA ASP A 197 17.07 4.28 1.55
C ASP A 197 17.18 3.99 0.06
N PHE A 198 17.28 5.06 -0.74
CA PHE A 198 17.43 5.03 -2.19
C PHE A 198 18.28 6.22 -2.65
#